data_AF-Q0UBI6-F1
#
_entry.id   AF-Q0UBI6-F1
#
_cell.length_a   1.000
_cell.length_b   1.000
_cell.length_c   1.000
_cell.angle_alpha   90.00
_cell.angle_beta   90.00
_cell.angle_gamma   90.00
#
_symmetry.space_group_name_H-M   'P 1'
#
loop_
_entity.id
_entity.type
_entity.pdbx_description
1 polymer ?
#
loop_
_entity_poly.entity_id
_entity_poly.type
_entity_poly.pdbx_seq_one_letter_code
_entity_poly.pdbx_strand_id
1 'polypeptide(L)'
;MLLLALQWGGVVHPWKSSTVIGLIIGSALIMSIFVAWQIYLKDTALIPPRLFDNRNVWLICASSFFVNGPFQTIVYWLPIWFQSVLGVSPTASGIHYLPTVIADVLASFIGAGMAMKLGVWNPFLLFAEAMVCIGAGLLTTLRPGISDGHWIGYQIFGGIGYSLASNMVCRLLCQKTLFL
;
A
#
# COMPACT_ATOMS: atom_id res chain seq x y z
N MET A 1 -3.59 8.63 -15.56
CA MET A 1 -4.25 8.09 -16.77
C MET A 1 -4.49 6.60 -16.66
N LEU A 2 -3.48 5.79 -16.32
CA LEU A 2 -3.65 4.33 -16.16
C LEU A 2 -4.76 3.93 -15.17
N LEU A 3 -4.72 4.45 -13.94
CA LEU A 3 -5.72 4.13 -12.91
C LEU A 3 -7.15 4.45 -13.34
N LEU A 4 -7.34 5.59 -14.02
CA LEU A 4 -8.65 6.00 -14.52
C LEU A 4 -9.16 5.06 -15.62
N ALA A 5 -8.26 4.61 -16.51
CA ALA A 5 -8.60 3.64 -17.54
C ALA A 5 -9.06 2.31 -16.92
N LEU A 6 -8.36 1.84 -15.89
CA LEU A 6 -8.69 0.60 -15.17
C LEU A 6 -9.98 0.73 -14.37
N GLN A 7 -10.25 1.89 -13.78
CA GLN A 7 -11.43 2.10 -12.94
C GLN A 7 -12.71 2.29 -13.76
N TRP A 8 -12.63 2.92 -14.94
CA TRP A 8 -13.79 3.11 -15.82
C TRP A 8 -13.99 1.98 -16.81
N GLY A 9 -12.93 1.24 -17.14
CA GLY A 9 -12.97 0.09 -18.04
C GLY A 9 -13.90 -1.00 -17.52
N GLY A 10 -15.00 -1.23 -18.24
CA GLY A 10 -16.00 -2.25 -17.93
C GLY A 10 -17.07 -1.83 -16.90
N VAL A 11 -16.95 -0.65 -16.28
CA VAL A 11 -17.95 -0.12 -15.34
C VAL A 11 -18.72 1.04 -15.97
N VAL A 12 -18.02 2.11 -16.34
CA VAL A 12 -18.63 3.33 -16.92
C VAL A 12 -18.56 3.29 -18.45
N HIS A 13 -17.44 2.80 -18.99
CA HIS A 13 -17.22 2.68 -20.42
C HIS A 13 -16.80 1.26 -20.80
N PRO A 14 -17.29 0.71 -21.93
CA PRO A 14 -16.79 -0.56 -22.44
C PRO A 14 -15.27 -0.51 -22.64
N TRP A 15 -14.59 -1.64 -22.44
CA TRP A 15 -13.13 -1.75 -22.67
C TRP A 15 -12.71 -1.34 -24.09
N LYS A 16 -13.59 -1.52 -25.08
CA LYS A 16 -13.38 -1.12 -26.48
C LYS A 16 -13.66 0.37 -26.75
N SER A 17 -14.04 1.15 -25.74
CA SER A 17 -14.29 2.58 -25.90
C SER A 17 -13.00 3.33 -26.23
N SER A 18 -13.09 4.30 -27.14
CA SER A 18 -11.97 5.17 -27.53
C SER A 18 -11.37 5.90 -26.33
N THR A 19 -12.17 6.23 -25.33
CA THR A 19 -11.71 6.88 -24.08
C THR A 19 -10.77 5.97 -23.28
N VAL A 20 -11.13 4.68 -23.09
CA VAL A 20 -10.33 3.74 -22.28
C VAL A 20 -9.01 3.41 -23.00
N ILE A 21 -9.08 3.14 -24.31
CA ILE A 21 -7.91 2.86 -25.14
C ILE A 21 -7.00 4.10 -25.18
N GLY A 22 -7.56 5.30 -25.36
CA GLY A 22 -6.81 6.56 -25.34
C GLY A 22 -6.08 6.81 -24.03
N LEU A 23 -6.71 6.52 -22.89
CA LEU A 23 -6.08 6.64 -21.57
C LEU A 23 -4.94 5.63 -21.35
N ILE A 24 -5.08 4.39 -21.86
CA ILE A 24 -4.02 3.38 -21.80
C ILE A 24 -2.83 3.78 -22.67
N ILE A 25 -3.08 4.17 -23.92
CA ILE A 25 -2.02 4.59 -24.85
C ILE A 25 -1.35 5.87 -24.34
N GLY A 26 -2.12 6.85 -23.88
CA GLY A 26 -1.58 8.08 -23.29
C GLY A 26 -0.70 7.82 -22.07
N SER A 27 -1.12 6.89 -21.20
CA SER A 27 -0.29 6.41 -20.09
C SER A 27 1.03 5.79 -20.57
N ALA A 28 1.00 4.90 -21.56
CA ALA A 28 2.18 4.25 -22.09
C ALA A 28 3.16 5.24 -22.75
N LEU A 29 2.65 6.21 -23.50
CA LEU A 29 3.44 7.26 -24.14
C LEU A 29 4.13 8.15 -23.10
N ILE A 30 3.38 8.67 -22.13
CA ILE A 30 3.94 9.52 -21.07
C ILE A 30 4.97 8.76 -20.25
N MET A 31 4.72 7.49 -19.92
CA MET A 31 5.69 6.65 -19.21
C MET A 31 6.97 6.45 -20.02
N SER A 32 6.85 6.19 -21.33
CA SER A 32 8.01 6.00 -22.21
C SER A 32 8.85 7.26 -22.32
N ILE A 33 8.21 8.43 -22.47
CA ILE A 33 8.88 9.74 -22.49
C ILE A 33 9.58 9.98 -21.16
N PHE A 34 8.91 9.69 -20.04
CA PHE A 34 9.50 9.83 -18.71
C PHE A 34 10.74 8.96 -18.54
N VAL A 35 10.69 7.68 -18.91
CA VAL A 35 11.84 6.76 -18.84
C VAL A 35 12.99 7.24 -19.71
N ALA A 36 12.72 7.63 -20.97
CA ALA A 36 13.74 8.17 -21.86
C ALA A 36 14.40 9.43 -21.27
N TRP A 37 13.61 10.30 -20.65
CA TRP A 37 14.07 11.50 -19.97
C TRP A 37 14.95 11.19 -18.74
N GLN A 38 14.57 10.19 -17.93
CA GLN A 38 15.39 9.74 -16.79
C GLN A 38 16.74 9.17 -17.26
N ILE A 39 16.75 8.37 -18.34
CA ILE A 39 17.99 7.81 -18.91
C ILE A 39 18.90 8.92 -19.45
N TYR A 40 18.32 9.94 -20.09
CA TYR A 40 19.07 11.08 -20.61
C TYR A 40 19.74 11.92 -19.50
N LEU A 41 19.03 12.16 -18.39
CA LEU A 41 19.51 12.97 -17.26
C LEU A 41 20.53 12.28 -16.34
N LYS A 42 20.62 10.94 -16.38
CA LYS A 42 21.57 10.13 -15.59
C LYS A 42 21.55 10.49 -14.09
N ASP A 43 22.60 11.12 -13.57
CA ASP A 43 22.76 11.41 -12.14
C ASP A 43 21.97 12.63 -11.66
N THR A 44 21.51 13.50 -12.57
CA THR A 44 20.58 14.60 -12.25
C THR A 44 19.11 14.17 -12.41
N ALA A 45 18.86 12.89 -12.73
CA ALA A 45 17.52 12.36 -12.83
C ALA A 45 16.84 12.29 -11.45
N LEU A 46 15.52 12.44 -11.44
CA LEU A 46 14.70 12.31 -10.23
C LEU A 46 14.84 10.91 -9.61
N ILE A 47 14.93 9.89 -10.46
CA ILE A 47 15.22 8.50 -10.08
C ILE A 47 16.46 8.08 -10.87
N PRO A 48 17.65 8.07 -10.23
CA PRO A 48 18.88 7.70 -10.89
C PRO A 48 18.78 6.30 -11.51
N PRO A 49 19.07 6.11 -12.82
CA PRO A 49 18.97 4.79 -13.47
C PRO A 49 19.81 3.70 -12.78
N ARG A 50 20.93 4.09 -12.16
CA ARG A 50 21.80 3.22 -11.34
C ARG A 50 21.09 2.52 -10.17
N LEU A 51 19.94 3.05 -9.74
CA LEU A 51 19.15 2.45 -8.67
C LEU A 51 18.54 1.10 -9.13
N PHE A 52 18.24 0.94 -10.42
CA PHE A 52 17.66 -0.27 -10.99
C PHE A 52 18.65 -1.44 -11.10
N ASP A 53 19.96 -1.18 -11.04
CA ASP A 53 20.99 -2.23 -11.01
C ASP A 53 21.06 -2.93 -9.64
N ASN A 54 20.48 -2.32 -8.60
CA ASN A 54 20.54 -2.86 -7.25
C ASN A 54 19.38 -3.83 -6.98
N ARG A 55 19.70 -5.11 -6.76
CA ARG A 55 18.72 -6.16 -6.38
C ARG A 55 17.82 -5.75 -5.21
N ASN A 56 18.35 -5.03 -4.21
CA ASN A 56 17.55 -4.64 -3.05
C ASN A 56 16.43 -3.67 -3.41
N VAL A 57 16.60 -2.86 -4.46
CA VAL A 57 15.58 -1.89 -4.90
C VAL A 57 14.40 -2.64 -5.51
N TRP A 58 14.66 -3.64 -6.35
CA TRP A 58 13.63 -4.54 -6.86
C TRP A 58 12.86 -5.28 -5.76
N LEU A 59 13.58 -5.80 -4.75
CA LEU A 59 12.95 -6.48 -3.61
C LEU A 59 12.06 -5.52 -2.79
N ILE A 60 12.53 -4.29 -2.56
CA ILE A 60 11.76 -3.27 -1.85
C ILE A 60 10.52 -2.83 -2.65
N CYS A 61 10.65 -2.66 -3.97
CA CYS A 61 9.49 -2.37 -4.83
C CYS A 61 8.48 -3.52 -4.82
N ALA A 62 8.94 -4.77 -4.89
CA ALA A 62 8.07 -5.94 -4.79
C ALA A 62 7.35 -5.98 -3.43
N SER A 63 8.07 -5.79 -2.32
CA SER A 63 7.48 -5.74 -0.98
C SER A 63 6.36 -4.72 -0.86
N SER A 64 6.60 -3.51 -1.39
CA SER A 64 5.62 -2.43 -1.36
C SER A 64 4.37 -2.76 -2.16
N PHE A 65 4.53 -3.40 -3.32
CA PHE A 65 3.40 -3.86 -4.13
C PHE A 65 2.55 -4.89 -3.37
N PHE A 66 3.19 -5.88 -2.76
CA PHE A 66 2.50 -6.94 -2.02
C PHE A 66 1.88 -6.48 -0.70
N VAL A 67 2.39 -5.40 -0.09
CA VAL A 67 1.79 -4.82 1.12
C VAL A 67 0.63 -3.88 0.81
N ASN A 68 0.75 -3.03 -0.23
CA ASN A 68 -0.27 -2.02 -0.53
C ASN A 68 -1.56 -2.63 -1.09
N GLY A 69 -1.47 -3.64 -1.97
CA GLY A 69 -2.65 -4.23 -2.61
C GLY A 69 -3.67 -4.82 -1.59
N PRO A 70 -3.24 -5.76 -0.73
CA PRO A 70 -4.11 -6.33 0.31
C PRO A 70 -4.60 -5.29 1.31
N PHE A 71 -3.75 -4.35 1.73
CA PHE A 71 -4.15 -3.31 2.66
C PHE A 71 -5.25 -2.41 2.08
N GLN A 72 -5.12 -2.01 0.81
CA GLN A 72 -6.15 -1.23 0.13
C GLN A 72 -7.48 -1.98 0.06
N THR A 73 -7.43 -3.31 -0.11
CA THR A 73 -8.63 -4.15 -0.08
C THR A 73 -9.31 -4.09 1.29
N ILE A 74 -8.54 -4.18 2.38
CA ILE A 74 -9.06 -4.06 3.76
C ILE A 74 -9.70 -2.69 3.99
N VAL A 75 -9.02 -1.61 3.59
CA VAL A 75 -9.49 -0.22 3.76
C VAL A 75 -10.86 0.00 3.10
N TYR A 76 -11.09 -0.57 1.91
CA TYR A 76 -12.36 -0.41 1.20
C TYR A 76 -13.44 -1.39 1.68
N TRP A 77 -13.11 -2.66 1.87
CA TRP A 77 -14.11 -3.68 2.17
C TRP A 77 -14.57 -3.68 3.62
N LEU A 78 -13.71 -3.28 4.56
CA LEU A 78 -14.05 -3.35 5.98
C LEU A 78 -15.18 -2.37 6.36
N PRO A 79 -15.19 -1.09 5.92
CA PRO A 79 -16.34 -0.22 6.12
C PRO A 79 -17.60 -0.70 5.39
N ILE A 80 -17.44 -1.26 4.19
CA ILE A 80 -18.57 -1.83 3.42
C ILE A 80 -19.17 -3.02 4.17
N TRP A 81 -18.34 -3.87 4.77
CA TRP A 81 -18.78 -5.01 5.58
C TRP A 81 -19.56 -4.55 6.81
N PHE A 82 -19.09 -3.52 7.53
CA PHE A 82 -19.84 -2.96 8.65
C PHE A 82 -21.22 -2.43 8.19
N GLN A 83 -21.26 -1.68 7.09
CA GLN A 83 -22.52 -1.13 6.58
C GLN A 83 -23.49 -2.22 6.08
N SER A 84 -22.99 -3.23 5.37
CA SER A 84 -23.82 -4.26 4.72
C SER A 84 -24.20 -5.42 5.64
N VAL A 85 -23.31 -5.84 6.54
CA VAL A 85 -23.51 -7.03 7.40
C VAL A 85 -24.02 -6.66 8.79
N LEU A 86 -23.47 -5.61 9.41
CA LEU A 86 -23.97 -5.12 10.70
C LEU A 86 -25.12 -4.12 10.55
N GLY A 87 -25.39 -3.64 9.33
CA GLY A 87 -26.46 -2.68 9.07
C GLY A 87 -26.25 -1.31 9.73
N VAL A 88 -25.01 -1.00 10.14
CA VAL A 88 -24.71 0.26 10.83
C VAL A 88 -24.69 1.43 9.86
N SER A 89 -25.02 2.63 10.37
CA SER A 89 -24.96 3.84 9.55
C SER A 89 -23.53 4.11 9.04
N PRO A 90 -23.36 4.85 7.93
CA PRO A 90 -22.04 5.22 7.42
C PRO A 90 -21.17 5.92 8.46
N THR A 91 -21.77 6.76 9.31
CA THR A 91 -21.09 7.44 10.42
C THR A 91 -20.56 6.45 11.46
N ALA A 92 -21.39 5.47 11.86
CA ALA A 92 -20.99 4.44 12.81
C ALA A 92 -19.90 3.51 12.21
N SER A 93 -20.00 3.15 10.94
CA SER A 93 -18.96 2.39 10.23
C SER A 93 -17.62 3.12 10.22
N GLY A 94 -17.62 4.45 10.08
CA GLY A 94 -16.41 5.26 10.18
C GLY A 94 -15.79 5.20 11.58
N ILE A 95 -16.62 5.26 12.63
CA ILE A 95 -16.18 5.11 14.03
C ILE A 95 -15.56 3.73 14.26
N HIS A 96 -16.17 2.66 13.74
CA HIS A 96 -15.61 1.30 13.79
C HIS A 96 -14.34 1.12 12.95
N TYR A 97 -13.99 2.06 12.08
CA TYR A 97 -12.73 2.03 11.33
C TYR A 97 -11.60 2.78 12.03
N LEU A 98 -11.92 3.69 12.95
CA LEU A 98 -10.93 4.48 13.71
C LEU A 98 -9.82 3.64 14.38
N PRO A 99 -10.08 2.46 14.97
CA PRO A 99 -9.02 1.67 15.59
C PRO A 99 -7.90 1.31 14.60
N THR A 100 -8.26 1.03 13.34
CA THR A 100 -7.29 0.78 12.26
C THR A 100 -6.42 2.00 12.01
N VAL A 101 -7.04 3.18 11.88
CA VAL A 101 -6.35 4.45 11.58
C VAL A 101 -5.43 4.87 12.74
N ILE A 102 -5.91 4.74 13.97
CA ILE A 102 -5.12 5.09 15.16
C ILE A 102 -3.92 4.15 15.29
N ALA A 103 -4.12 2.84 15.11
CA ALA A 103 -3.05 1.87 15.12
C ALA A 103 -2.01 2.15 14.02
N ASP A 104 -2.47 2.49 12.82
CA ASP A 104 -1.62 2.86 11.69
C ASP A 104 -0.78 4.11 12.02
N VAL A 105 -1.40 5.19 12.49
CA VAL A 105 -0.67 6.43 12.86
C VAL A 105 0.36 6.17 13.95
N LEU A 106 -0.01 5.46 15.02
CA LEU A 106 0.91 5.16 16.12
C LEU A 106 2.06 4.27 15.66
N ALA A 107 1.76 3.25 14.85
CA ALA A 107 2.78 2.37 14.28
C ALA A 107 3.70 3.10 13.29
N SER A 108 3.22 4.12 12.59
CA SER A 108 4.08 4.95 11.73
C SER A 108 5.13 5.71 12.54
N PHE A 109 4.75 6.33 13.67
CA PHE A 109 5.72 7.00 14.55
C PHE A 109 6.75 6.03 15.12
N ILE A 110 6.29 4.87 15.59
CA ILE A 110 7.16 3.82 16.13
C ILE A 110 8.07 3.27 15.03
N GLY A 111 7.52 2.98 13.85
CA GLY A 111 8.23 2.45 12.70
C GLY A 111 9.29 3.43 12.19
N ALA A 112 9.00 4.73 12.14
CA ALA A 112 9.98 5.76 11.83
C ALA A 112 11.10 5.82 12.88
N GLY A 113 10.76 5.77 14.17
CA GLY A 113 11.73 5.74 15.28
C GLY A 113 12.62 4.50 15.27
N MET A 114 12.03 3.33 15.03
CA MET A 114 12.72 2.04 14.90
C MET A 114 13.62 2.03 13.68
N ALA A 115 13.12 2.48 12.54
CA ALA A 115 13.92 2.61 11.32
C ALA A 115 15.15 3.47 11.59
N MET A 116 15.04 4.57 12.35
CA MET A 116 16.17 5.43 12.73
C MET A 116 17.28 4.71 13.49
N LYS A 117 16.94 3.80 14.41
CA LYS A 117 17.90 3.12 15.29
C LYS A 117 18.43 1.78 14.76
N LEU A 118 17.64 1.07 13.96
CA LEU A 118 17.97 -0.27 13.49
C LEU A 118 18.71 -0.21 12.15
N GLY A 119 20.01 -0.52 12.17
CA GLY A 119 20.83 -0.64 10.95
C GLY A 119 20.56 -1.90 10.12
N VAL A 120 19.78 -2.84 10.64
CA VAL A 120 19.41 -4.10 9.99
C VAL A 120 17.90 -4.11 9.74
N TRP A 121 17.49 -3.98 8.48
CA TRP A 121 16.11 -3.71 8.08
C TRP A 121 15.39 -4.93 7.48
N ASN A 122 16.13 -5.84 6.85
CA ASN A 122 15.58 -7.00 6.14
C ASN A 122 14.66 -7.91 6.99
N PRO A 123 15.03 -8.33 8.22
CA PRO A 123 14.17 -9.19 9.03
C PRO A 123 12.92 -8.47 9.56
N PHE A 124 13.01 -7.17 9.83
CA PHE A 124 11.87 -6.39 10.29
C PHE A 124 10.83 -6.17 9.19
N LEU A 125 11.29 -5.97 7.95
CA LEU A 125 10.41 -5.83 6.81
C LEU A 125 9.64 -7.14 6.54
N LEU A 126 10.33 -8.29 6.56
CA LEU A 126 9.67 -9.61 6.44
C LEU A 126 8.69 -9.88 7.59
N PHE A 127 9.03 -9.47 8.81
CA PHE A 127 8.14 -9.60 9.95
C PHE A 127 6.88 -8.74 9.79
N ALA A 128 7.02 -7.50 9.32
CA ALA A 128 5.90 -6.61 9.03
C ALA A 128 4.99 -7.17 7.93
N GLU A 129 5.56 -7.70 6.84
CA GLU A 129 4.79 -8.36 5.77
C GLU A 129 4.03 -9.59 6.27
N ALA A 130 4.67 -10.42 7.10
CA ALA A 130 4.01 -11.58 7.71
C ALA A 130 2.85 -11.15 8.60
N MET A 131 3.00 -10.07 9.39
CA MET A 131 1.91 -9.51 10.19
C MET A 131 0.74 -9.06 9.32
N VAL A 132 1.00 -8.39 8.19
CA VAL A 132 -0.06 -7.98 7.26
C VAL A 132 -0.79 -9.18 6.67
N CYS A 133 -0.06 -10.22 6.26
CA CYS A 133 -0.65 -11.45 5.74
C CYS A 133 -1.53 -12.15 6.78
N ILE A 134 -1.05 -12.26 8.02
CA ILE A 134 -1.81 -12.85 9.12
C ILE A 134 -3.02 -11.99 9.47
N GLY A 135 -2.88 -10.66 9.52
CA GLY A 135 -3.98 -9.73 9.76
C GLY A 135 -5.06 -9.82 8.69
N ALA A 136 -4.67 -9.87 7.42
CA ALA A 136 -5.58 -10.10 6.31
C ALA A 136 -6.29 -11.46 6.42
N GLY A 137 -5.55 -12.52 6.77
CA GLY A 137 -6.12 -13.85 7.01
C GLY A 137 -7.13 -13.87 8.16
N LEU A 138 -6.84 -13.19 9.27
CA LEU A 138 -7.75 -13.06 10.40
C LEU A 138 -9.04 -12.33 10.01
N LEU A 139 -8.94 -11.28 9.19
CA LEU A 139 -10.13 -10.56 8.70
C LEU A 139 -11.03 -11.42 7.82
N THR A 140 -10.53 -12.48 7.17
CA THR A 140 -11.39 -13.43 6.43
C THR A 140 -12.29 -14.27 7.35
N THR A 141 -11.97 -14.35 8.64
CA THR A 141 -12.76 -15.12 9.62
C THR A 141 -13.90 -14.32 10.26
N LEU A 142 -14.15 -13.09 9.80
CA LEU A 142 -15.26 -12.25 10.26
C LEU A 142 -16.60 -12.96 10.01
N ARG A 143 -17.34 -13.22 11.10
CA ARG A 143 -18.68 -13.83 11.08
C ARG A 143 -19.72 -12.89 11.68
N PRO A 144 -20.99 -12.94 11.22
CA PRO A 144 -22.08 -12.23 11.88
C PRO A 144 -22.24 -12.76 13.32
N GLY A 145 -22.03 -11.90 14.33
CA GLY A 145 -22.10 -12.27 15.75
C GLY A 145 -20.74 -12.36 16.48
N ILE A 146 -19.63 -12.01 15.84
CA ILE A 146 -18.33 -11.90 16.52
C ILE A 146 -18.34 -10.74 17.53
N SER A 147 -17.69 -10.93 18.68
CA SER A 147 -17.55 -9.88 19.71
C SER A 147 -16.72 -8.70 19.19
N ASP A 148 -17.08 -7.48 19.61
CA ASP A 148 -16.45 -6.27 19.09
C ASP A 148 -14.93 -6.21 19.26
N GLY A 149 -14.42 -6.80 20.36
CA GLY A 149 -12.97 -6.83 20.63
C GLY A 149 -12.17 -7.64 19.61
N HIS A 150 -12.76 -8.63 18.94
CA HIS A 150 -12.03 -9.48 17.99
C HIS A 150 -11.73 -8.72 16.69
N TRP A 151 -12.71 -8.04 16.12
CA TRP A 151 -12.50 -7.29 14.89
C TRP A 151 -11.62 -6.06 15.13
N ILE A 152 -11.70 -5.42 16.30
CA ILE A 152 -10.78 -4.35 16.72
C ILE A 152 -9.34 -4.88 16.84
N GLY A 153 -9.15 -6.06 17.45
CA GLY A 153 -7.82 -6.68 17.57
C GLY A 153 -7.19 -7.00 16.21
N TYR A 154 -7.98 -7.50 15.26
CA TYR A 154 -7.51 -7.80 13.90
C TYR A 154 -7.13 -6.52 13.13
N GLN A 155 -7.92 -5.46 13.29
CA GLN A 155 -7.64 -4.15 12.72
C GLN A 155 -6.32 -3.55 13.24
N ILE A 156 -6.11 -3.59 14.56
CA ILE A 156 -4.89 -3.07 15.17
C ILE A 156 -3.68 -3.86 14.67
N PHE A 157 -3.77 -5.20 14.64
CA PHE A 157 -2.69 -6.06 14.19
C PHE A 157 -2.32 -5.82 12.71
N GLY A 158 -3.33 -5.72 11.84
CA GLY A 158 -3.13 -5.42 10.42
C GLY A 158 -2.60 -4.01 10.16
N GLY A 159 -3.11 -3.00 10.88
CA GLY A 159 -2.67 -1.60 10.78
C GLY A 159 -1.22 -1.43 11.21
N ILE A 160 -0.80 -2.06 12.31
CA ILE A 160 0.60 -2.01 12.76
C ILE A 160 1.53 -2.63 11.71
N GLY A 161 1.18 -3.81 11.17
CA GLY A 161 1.98 -4.48 10.16
C GLY A 161 2.17 -3.62 8.91
N TYR A 162 1.09 -2.99 8.42
CA TYR A 162 1.14 -2.15 7.24
C TYR A 162 2.01 -0.92 7.44
N SER A 163 1.83 -0.20 8.55
CA SER A 163 2.61 1.00 8.85
C SER A 163 4.09 0.71 9.05
N LEU A 164 4.42 -0.42 9.67
CA LEU A 164 5.81 -0.81 9.86
C LEU A 164 6.48 -1.12 8.52
N ALA A 165 5.79 -1.83 7.62
CA ALA A 165 6.30 -2.15 6.28
C ALA A 165 6.48 -0.88 5.42
N SER A 166 5.49 0.01 5.38
CA SER A 166 5.51 1.20 4.51
C SER A 166 6.58 2.22 4.92
N ASN A 167 6.73 2.48 6.23
CA ASN A 167 7.71 3.45 6.73
C ASN A 167 9.15 2.96 6.57
N MET A 168 9.40 1.65 6.70
CA MET A 168 10.73 1.08 6.52
C MET A 168 11.20 1.12 5.06
N VAL A 169 10.30 0.88 4.10
CA VAL A 169 10.60 0.97 2.66
C VAL A 169 11.05 2.38 2.27
N CYS A 170 10.30 3.41 2.69
CA CYS A 170 10.56 4.79 2.30
C CYS A 170 11.97 5.27 2.73
N ARG A 171 12.42 4.89 3.93
CA ARG A 171 13.76 5.26 4.42
C ARG A 171 14.88 4.54 3.67
N LEU A 172 14.69 3.30 3.25
CA LEU A 172 15.72 2.54 2.51
C LEU A 172 16.00 3.12 1.14
N LEU A 173 14.96 3.59 0.46
CA LEU A 173 15.11 4.33 -0.79
C LEU A 173 15.85 5.65 -0.54
N CYS A 174 15.43 6.41 0.48
CA CYS A 174 16.04 7.71 0.79
C CYS A 174 17.53 7.59 1.22
N GLN A 175 17.88 6.60 2.05
CA GLN A 175 19.25 6.38 2.50
C GLN A 175 20.17 5.94 1.35
N LYS A 176 19.70 5.11 0.41
CA LYS A 176 20.49 4.75 -0.78
C LYS A 176 20.63 5.89 -1.77
N THR A 177 19.65 6.79 -1.85
CA THR A 177 19.73 7.98 -2.71
C THR A 177 20.61 9.09 -2.13
N LEU A 178 20.72 9.23 -0.80
CA LEU A 178 21.50 10.29 -0.15
C LEU A 178 22.99 9.97 0.07
N PHE A 179 23.39 8.69 0.07
CA PHE A 179 24.77 8.26 0.33
C PHE A 179 25.51 7.79 -0.94
N LEU A 180 25.02 8.14 -2.13
CA LEU A 180 25.61 7.84 -3.45
C LEU A 180 25.54 9.04 -4.38
#